data_AF-A0A4Q9L4W1-F1
#
_entry.id   AF-A0A4Q9L4W1-F1
#
_cell.length_a   1.000
_cell.length_b   1.000
_cell.length_c   1.000
_cell.angle_alpha   90.00
_cell.angle_beta   90.00
_cell.angle_gamma   90.00
#
_symmetry.space_group_name_H-M   'P 1'
#
loop_
_entity.id
_entity.type
_entity.pdbx_description
1 polymer ?
#
loop_
_entity_poly.entity_id
_entity_poly.type
_entity_poly.pdbx_seq_one_letter_code
_entity_poly.pdbx_strand_id
1 'polypeptide(L)'
;MECNWLECNWLDCKYKAKDSNDLTLHVNTHIEKQSDTYMCLWLKCQKYGEKQFSKYTVQAHVKRHTGDRPFKCNQCDKSYTRSDALNKHLKKHEIVTHNINMLVNKSFYLNLMLQSVDFKIRNEKIRNGKIKEAIGILRREICISYDSKSKNESNTKKIKE
;
A
#
# COMPACT_ATOMS: atom_id res chain seq x y z
N MET A 1 -1.52 41.33 5.57
CA MET A 1 -1.36 39.91 5.97
C MET A 1 -1.85 39.81 7.40
N GLU A 2 -3.04 39.26 7.63
CA GLU A 2 -3.54 39.05 8.99
C GLU A 2 -2.76 37.91 9.63
N CYS A 3 -2.09 38.19 10.74
CA CYS A 3 -1.42 37.18 11.54
C CYS A 3 -2.48 36.37 12.30
N ASN A 4 -2.71 35.12 11.91
CA ASN A 4 -3.59 34.20 12.61
C ASN A 4 -2.92 33.69 13.89
N TRP A 5 -3.01 34.47 14.97
CA TRP A 5 -2.51 34.10 16.28
C TRP A 5 -3.42 33.07 16.96
N LEU A 6 -2.84 32.09 17.64
CA LEU A 6 -3.58 31.18 18.52
C LEU A 6 -3.66 31.78 19.92
N GLU A 7 -4.84 31.75 20.52
CA GLU A 7 -5.08 32.36 21.83
C GLU A 7 -5.12 31.31 22.95
N CYS A 8 -4.50 31.63 24.08
CA CYS A 8 -4.60 30.83 25.29
C CYS A 8 -5.92 31.12 26.00
N ASN A 9 -6.82 30.14 26.03
CA ASN A 9 -8.11 30.26 26.72
C ASN A 9 -8.07 29.65 28.13
N TRP A 10 -6.90 29.64 28.76
CA TRP A 10 -6.80 29.31 30.18
C TRP A 10 -7.40 30.44 31.02
N LEU A 11 -8.00 30.10 32.17
CA LEU A 11 -8.60 31.10 33.08
C LEU A 11 -7.61 32.24 33.36
N ASP A 12 -8.09 33.48 33.17
CA ASP A 12 -7.34 34.73 33.36
C ASP A 12 -6.05 34.88 32.52
N CYS A 13 -5.92 34.14 31.42
CA CYS A 13 -4.79 34.26 30.50
C CYS A 13 -5.11 35.09 29.25
N LYS A 14 -4.14 35.92 28.81
CA LYS A 14 -4.23 36.73 27.58
C LYS A 14 -3.12 36.43 26.58
N TYR A 15 -2.38 35.33 26.78
CA TYR A 15 -1.24 34.98 25.93
C TYR A 15 -1.69 34.59 24.52
N LYS A 16 -0.89 34.99 23.53
CA LYS A 16 -1.07 34.63 22.11
C LYS A 16 0.21 33.99 21.58
N ALA A 17 0.05 32.95 20.77
CA ALA A 17 1.14 32.16 20.22
C ALA A 17 1.14 32.16 18.69
N LYS A 18 2.32 32.10 18.07
CA LYS A 18 2.46 32.02 16.60
C LYS A 18 2.08 30.64 16.04
N ASP A 19 2.21 29.58 16.84
CA ASP A 19 1.89 28.22 16.43
C ASP A 19 1.42 27.35 17.62
N SER A 20 0.96 26.13 17.30
CA SER A 20 0.38 25.21 18.28
C SER A 20 1.38 24.72 19.33
N ASN A 21 2.65 24.57 18.94
CA ASN A 21 3.71 24.10 19.83
C ASN A 21 4.01 25.19 20.87
N ASP A 22 4.16 26.44 20.44
CA ASP A 22 4.36 27.58 21.31
C ASP A 22 3.21 27.78 22.29
N LEU A 23 1.97 27.63 21.81
CA LEU A 23 0.79 27.69 22.68
C LEU A 23 0.83 26.56 23.72
N THR A 24 1.23 25.36 23.33
CA THR A 24 1.31 24.20 24.23
C THR A 24 2.40 24.38 25.28
N LEU A 25 3.57 24.87 24.89
CA LEU A 25 4.66 25.18 25.81
C LEU A 25 4.23 26.21 26.85
N HIS A 26 3.55 27.27 26.43
CA HIS A 26 2.96 28.24 27.34
C HIS A 26 1.89 27.60 28.24
N VAL A 27 0.92 26.86 27.70
CA VAL A 27 -0.18 26.28 28.48
C VAL A 27 0.32 25.30 29.55
N ASN A 28 1.43 24.61 29.29
CA ASN A 28 2.06 23.74 30.28
C ASN A 28 2.56 24.48 31.54
N THR A 29 2.76 25.81 31.49
CA THR A 29 3.13 26.61 32.67
C THR A 29 1.96 26.73 33.65
N HIS A 30 0.72 26.62 33.18
CA HIS A 30 -0.47 26.64 34.04
C HIS A 30 -0.75 25.30 34.71
N ILE A 31 -0.13 24.22 34.25
CA ILE A 31 -0.32 22.87 34.81
C ILE A 31 0.56 22.71 36.05
N GLU A 32 0.15 23.38 37.10
CA GLU A 32 0.74 23.32 38.43
C GLU A 32 -0.01 22.34 39.34
N LYS A 33 0.68 21.87 40.38
CA LYS A 33 0.15 20.91 41.35
C LYS A 33 -0.66 21.67 42.40
N GLN A 34 -1.96 21.41 42.48
CA GLN A 34 -2.87 21.96 43.48
C GLN A 34 -3.46 20.83 44.34
N SER A 35 -3.19 20.85 45.64
CA SER A 35 -3.68 19.85 46.61
C SER A 35 -3.46 18.39 46.16
N ASP A 36 -2.22 18.06 45.80
CA ASP A 36 -1.81 16.76 45.25
C ASP A 36 -2.45 16.32 43.93
N THR A 37 -3.14 17.24 43.26
CA THR A 37 -3.78 17.00 41.98
C THR A 37 -3.40 18.06 40.95
N TYR A 38 -3.71 17.80 39.69
CA TYR A 38 -3.56 18.72 38.57
C TYR A 38 -4.94 18.90 37.93
N MET A 39 -5.22 20.08 37.41
CA MET A 39 -6.51 20.39 36.81
C MET A 39 -6.32 21.16 35.51
N CYS A 40 -7.29 21.05 34.62
CA CYS A 40 -7.38 21.86 33.41
C CYS A 40 -8.37 22.99 33.68
N LEU A 41 -7.93 24.25 33.60
CA LEU A 41 -8.81 25.43 33.74
C LEU A 41 -9.05 26.13 32.38
N TRP A 42 -9.04 25.34 31.31
CA TRP A 42 -9.32 25.84 29.97
C TRP A 42 -10.80 26.16 29.80
N LEU A 43 -11.15 27.40 29.45
CA LEU A 43 -12.53 27.85 29.30
C LEU A 43 -13.27 27.00 28.25
N LYS A 44 -14.51 26.60 28.57
CA LYS A 44 -15.35 25.70 27.75
C LYS A 44 -14.79 24.27 27.58
N CYS A 45 -13.83 23.85 28.40
CA CYS A 45 -13.40 22.46 28.44
C CYS A 45 -14.43 21.58 29.16
N GLN A 46 -14.73 20.41 28.59
CA GLN A 46 -15.57 19.41 29.25
C GLN A 46 -14.99 18.94 30.60
N LYS A 47 -13.66 18.88 30.72
CA LYS A 47 -12.95 18.44 31.94
C LYS A 47 -12.48 19.60 32.81
N TYR A 48 -13.17 20.74 32.73
CA TYR A 48 -12.79 21.93 33.48
C TYR A 48 -12.80 21.65 34.99
N GLY A 49 -11.69 21.93 35.68
CA GLY A 49 -11.56 21.74 37.13
C GLY A 49 -11.57 20.27 37.60
N GLU A 50 -11.56 19.29 36.69
CA GLU A 50 -11.49 17.88 37.08
C GLU A 50 -10.10 17.56 37.65
N LYS A 51 -10.07 17.03 38.88
CA LYS A 51 -8.84 16.59 39.54
C LYS A 51 -8.22 15.39 38.84
N GLN A 52 -6.94 15.49 38.53
CA GLN A 52 -6.10 14.42 37.99
C GLN A 52 -4.89 14.20 38.90
N PHE A 53 -4.52 12.95 39.15
CA PHE A 53 -3.35 12.64 39.99
C PHE A 53 -2.02 12.70 39.22
N SER A 54 -2.06 12.87 37.90
CA SER A 54 -0.88 12.87 37.04
C SER A 54 -0.80 14.13 36.18
N LYS A 55 0.33 14.84 36.30
CA LYS A 55 0.68 15.99 35.45
C LYS A 55 0.64 15.63 33.98
N TYR A 56 1.18 14.46 33.64
CA TYR A 56 1.24 13.94 32.28
C TYR A 56 -0.16 13.83 31.65
N THR A 57 -1.17 13.43 32.43
CA THR A 57 -2.54 13.29 31.94
C THR A 57 -3.12 14.65 31.51
N VAL A 58 -2.89 15.70 32.30
CA VAL A 58 -3.33 17.06 31.95
C VAL A 58 -2.52 17.61 30.77
N GLN A 59 -1.20 17.40 30.74
CA GLN A 59 -0.34 17.80 29.62
C GLN A 59 -0.75 17.16 28.29
N ALA A 60 -1.08 15.87 28.31
CA ALA A 60 -1.58 15.18 27.12
C ALA A 60 -2.97 15.67 26.70
N HIS A 61 -3.82 16.02 27.68
CA HIS A 61 -5.16 16.53 27.44
C HIS A 61 -5.15 17.92 26.77
N VAL A 62 -4.31 18.86 27.24
CA VAL A 62 -4.30 20.24 26.73
C VAL A 62 -3.89 20.35 25.27
N LYS A 63 -3.14 19.37 24.74
CA LYS A 63 -2.83 19.27 23.31
C LYS A 63 -4.06 19.21 22.41
N ARG A 64 -5.22 18.76 22.94
CA ARG A 64 -6.49 18.81 22.22
C ARG A 64 -6.96 20.24 21.99
N HIS A 65 -6.65 21.15 22.91
CA HIS A 65 -7.03 22.55 22.82
C HIS A 65 -6.11 23.33 21.89
N THR A 66 -4.81 23.10 22.02
CA THR A 66 -3.80 23.80 21.22
C THR A 66 -3.65 23.24 19.81
N GLY A 67 -4.14 22.02 19.57
CA GLY A 67 -3.99 21.32 18.30
C GLY A 67 -2.60 20.70 18.08
N ASP A 68 -1.72 20.77 19.08
CA ASP A 68 -0.34 20.32 18.95
C ASP A 68 -0.20 18.80 18.80
N ARG A 69 0.52 18.40 17.76
CA ARG A 69 0.77 17.00 17.37
C ARG A 69 2.25 16.78 17.07
N PRO A 70 3.11 16.72 18.12
CA PRO A 70 4.55 16.70 17.92
C PRO A 70 5.07 15.36 17.37
N PHE A 71 4.29 14.29 17.49
CA PHE A 71 4.70 12.94 17.08
C PHE A 71 4.27 12.67 15.65
N LYS A 72 5.13 13.02 14.69
CA LYS A 72 4.88 12.79 13.26
C LYS A 72 5.30 11.37 12.85
N CYS A 73 4.51 10.73 12.00
CA CYS A 73 4.93 9.52 11.32
C CYS A 73 5.95 9.86 10.22
N ASN A 74 6.98 9.04 10.08
CA ASN A 74 7.99 9.19 9.02
C ASN A 74 7.64 8.41 7.75
N GLN A 75 6.56 7.61 7.77
CA GLN A 75 6.09 6.80 6.65
C GLN A 75 4.80 7.34 6.01
N CYS A 76 4.14 8.31 6.65
CA CYS A 76 2.97 9.01 6.11
C CYS A 76 2.76 10.36 6.83
N ASP A 77 1.83 11.19 6.33
CA ASP A 77 1.60 12.55 6.85
C ASP A 77 0.81 12.60 8.17
N LYS A 78 0.60 11.46 8.84
CA LYS A 78 -0.16 11.42 10.10
C LYS A 78 0.69 11.89 11.26
N SER A 79 0.10 12.74 12.11
CA SER A 79 0.73 13.26 13.32
C SER A 79 -0.16 13.00 14.54
N TYR A 80 0.45 12.78 15.70
CA TYR A 80 -0.21 12.34 16.93
C TYR A 80 0.16 13.25 18.12
N THR A 81 -0.76 13.36 19.08
CA THR A 81 -0.57 14.14 20.32
C THR A 81 0.29 13.41 21.36
N ARG A 82 0.36 12.06 21.26
CA ARG A 82 1.06 11.17 22.19
C ARG A 82 1.95 10.16 21.45
N SER A 83 3.07 9.79 22.08
CA SER A 83 4.04 8.83 21.52
C SER A 83 3.48 7.41 21.41
N ASP A 84 2.70 6.95 22.39
CA ASP A 84 2.09 5.61 22.36
C ASP A 84 1.08 5.46 21.22
N ALA A 85 0.38 6.54 20.86
CA ALA A 85 -0.51 6.57 19.71
C ALA A 85 0.27 6.43 18.39
N LEU A 86 1.40 7.14 18.26
CA LEU A 86 2.32 6.97 17.12
C LEU A 86 2.86 5.53 17.07
N ASN A 87 3.32 4.97 18.20
CA ASN A 87 3.85 3.61 18.25
C ASN A 87 2.82 2.56 17.83
N LYS A 88 1.56 2.70 18.29
CA LYS A 88 0.45 1.84 17.84
C LYS A 88 0.17 1.99 16.34
N HIS A 89 0.34 3.18 15.80
CA HIS A 89 0.21 3.42 14.37
C HIS A 89 1.37 2.80 13.56
N LEU A 90 2.62 2.91 14.03
CA LEU A 90 3.79 2.34 13.37
C LEU A 90 3.70 0.81 13.22
N LYS A 91 3.09 0.12 14.19
CA LYS A 91 2.78 -1.32 14.07
C LYS A 91 1.89 -1.65 12.87
N LYS A 92 1.01 -0.72 12.44
CA LYS A 92 0.19 -0.92 11.24
C LYS A 92 1.04 -0.85 9.97
N HIS A 93 2.04 0.03 9.95
CA HIS A 93 2.99 0.09 8.85
C HIS A 93 3.83 -1.18 8.75
N GLU A 94 4.29 -1.72 9.88
CA GLU A 94 5.03 -2.99 9.90
C GLU A 94 4.22 -4.15 9.30
N ILE A 95 2.94 -4.30 9.69
CA ILE A 95 2.07 -5.34 9.13
C ILE A 95 1.83 -5.12 7.63
N VAL A 96 1.55 -3.88 7.21
CA VAL A 96 1.29 -3.56 5.80
C VAL A 96 2.52 -3.80 4.95
N THR A 97 3.70 -3.35 5.39
CA THR A 97 4.97 -3.57 4.68
C THR A 97 5.31 -5.06 4.60
N HIS A 98 5.13 -5.82 5.68
CA HIS A 98 5.29 -7.28 5.67
C HIS A 98 4.35 -7.94 4.65
N ASN A 99 3.07 -7.57 4.64
CA ASN A 99 2.08 -8.11 3.70
C ASN A 99 2.41 -7.76 2.24
N ILE A 100 2.80 -6.52 1.96
CA ILE A 100 3.21 -6.10 0.62
C ILE A 100 4.43 -6.91 0.18
N ASN A 101 5.44 -7.07 1.03
CA ASN A 101 6.63 -7.87 0.72
C ASN A 101 6.26 -9.34 0.45
N MET A 102 5.37 -9.93 1.26
CA MET A 102 4.83 -11.27 1.03
C MET A 102 4.12 -11.40 -0.31
N LEU A 103 3.27 -10.43 -0.69
CA LEU A 103 2.56 -10.43 -1.96
C LEU A 103 3.50 -10.23 -3.16
N VAL A 104 4.48 -9.33 -3.05
CA VAL A 104 5.49 -9.09 -4.08
C VAL A 104 6.33 -10.35 -4.30
N ASN A 105 6.77 -11.01 -3.23
CA ASN A 105 7.49 -12.28 -3.32
C ASN A 105 6.65 -13.36 -3.99
N LYS A 106 5.37 -13.50 -3.60
CA LYS A 106 4.45 -14.46 -4.23
C LYS A 106 4.24 -14.17 -5.72
N SER A 107 4.09 -12.89 -6.09
CA SER A 107 3.97 -12.44 -7.48
C SER A 107 5.23 -12.75 -8.28
N PHE A 108 6.41 -12.54 -7.69
CA PHE A 108 7.69 -12.87 -8.31
C PHE A 108 7.82 -14.36 -8.65
N TYR A 109 7.51 -15.25 -7.70
CA TYR A 109 7.52 -16.70 -7.96
C TYR A 109 6.51 -17.11 -9.01
N LEU A 110 5.30 -16.53 -8.99
CA LEU A 110 4.28 -16.83 -10.00
C LEU A 110 4.75 -16.41 -11.39
N ASN A 111 5.39 -15.25 -11.51
CA ASN A 111 5.94 -14.75 -12.78
C ASN A 111 7.06 -15.68 -13.32
N LEU A 112 7.96 -16.17 -12.46
CA LEU A 112 8.97 -17.16 -12.86
C LEU A 112 8.34 -18.46 -13.37
N MET A 113 7.29 -18.94 -12.68
CA MET A 113 6.57 -20.14 -13.11
C MET A 113 5.88 -19.93 -14.46
N LEU A 114 5.25 -18.78 -14.68
CA LEU A 114 4.62 -18.44 -15.96
C LEU A 114 5.63 -18.40 -17.12
N GLN A 115 6.81 -17.81 -16.91
CA GLN A 115 7.88 -17.81 -17.93
C GLN A 115 8.31 -19.23 -18.33
N SER A 116 8.40 -20.14 -17.36
CA SER A 116 8.75 -21.54 -17.62
C SER A 116 7.65 -22.27 -18.42
N VAL A 117 6.38 -21.95 -18.16
CA VAL A 117 5.23 -22.51 -18.88
C VAL A 117 5.17 -21.96 -20.30
N ASP A 118 5.36 -20.64 -20.48
CA ASP A 118 5.39 -20.00 -21.80
C ASP A 118 6.49 -20.55 -22.71
N PHE A 119 7.65 -20.90 -22.14
CA PHE A 119 8.71 -21.57 -22.86
C PHE A 119 8.28 -22.97 -23.33
N LYS A 120 7.67 -23.77 -22.45
CA LYS A 120 7.15 -25.11 -22.82
C LYS A 120 6.08 -25.03 -23.91
N ILE A 121 5.12 -24.11 -23.77
CA ILE A 121 4.05 -23.89 -24.76
C ILE A 121 4.65 -23.49 -26.12
N ARG A 122 5.63 -22.58 -26.14
CA ARG A 122 6.32 -22.19 -27.38
C ARG A 122 6.99 -23.38 -28.06
N ASN A 123 7.71 -24.22 -27.31
CA ASN A 123 8.36 -25.41 -27.86
C ASN A 123 7.36 -26.43 -28.39
N GLU A 124 6.22 -26.63 -27.71
CA GLU A 124 5.14 -27.48 -28.22
C GLU A 124 4.50 -26.93 -29.49
N LYS A 125 4.23 -25.62 -29.55
CA LYS A 125 3.73 -24.97 -30.78
C LYS A 125 4.67 -25.19 -31.96
N ILE A 126 5.98 -25.01 -31.77
CA ILE A 126 6.99 -25.25 -32.81
C ILE A 126 6.95 -26.72 -33.27
N ARG A 127 6.89 -27.66 -32.33
CA ARG A 127 6.83 -29.11 -32.63
C ARG A 127 5.58 -29.46 -33.44
N ASN A 128 4.41 -28.96 -33.00
CA ASN A 128 3.15 -29.19 -33.69
C ASN A 128 3.12 -28.57 -35.09
N GLY A 129 3.77 -27.41 -35.27
CA GLY A 129 4.00 -26.80 -36.58
C GLY A 129 4.78 -27.72 -37.53
N LYS A 130 5.90 -28.28 -37.07
CA LYS A 130 6.71 -29.23 -37.84
C LYS A 130 5.93 -30.50 -38.21
N ILE A 131 5.16 -31.04 -37.26
CA ILE A 131 4.29 -32.21 -37.52
C ILE A 131 3.25 -31.87 -38.59
N LYS A 132 2.61 -30.71 -38.50
CA LYS A 132 1.62 -30.25 -39.48
C LYS A 132 2.22 -30.09 -40.88
N GLU A 133 3.44 -29.56 -40.96
CA GLU A 133 4.18 -29.42 -42.22
C GLU A 133 4.52 -30.79 -42.83
N ALA A 134 5.06 -31.72 -42.02
CA ALA A 134 5.36 -33.08 -42.46
C ALA A 134 4.11 -33.83 -42.97
N ILE A 135 2.99 -33.71 -42.27
CA ILE A 135 1.69 -34.25 -42.73
C ILE A 135 1.30 -33.63 -44.08
N GLY A 136 1.52 -32.33 -44.27
CA GLY A 136 1.24 -31.64 -45.53
C GLY A 136 2.14 -32.09 -46.69
N ILE A 137 3.41 -32.42 -46.42
CA ILE A 137 4.33 -33.00 -47.41
C ILE A 137 3.86 -34.40 -47.79
N LEU A 138 3.63 -35.28 -46.80
CA LEU A 138 3.16 -36.64 -47.04
C LEU A 138 1.85 -36.67 -47.84
N ARG A 139 0.90 -35.78 -47.54
CA ARG A 139 -0.33 -35.66 -48.33
C ARG A 139 -0.06 -35.31 -49.79
N ARG A 140 0.85 -34.37 -50.06
CA ARG A 140 1.24 -34.00 -51.43
C ARG A 140 1.90 -35.16 -52.15
N GLU A 141 2.81 -35.87 -51.50
CA GLU A 141 3.46 -37.06 -52.06
C GLU A 141 2.45 -38.17 -52.37
N ILE A 142 1.50 -38.41 -51.47
CA ILE A 142 0.41 -39.37 -51.70
C ILE A 142 -0.42 -38.96 -52.93
N CYS A 143 -0.83 -37.68 -53.05
CA CYS A 143 -1.56 -37.20 -54.24
C CYS A 143 -0.75 -37.40 -55.54
N ILE A 144 0.52 -37.03 -55.55
CA ILE A 144 1.40 -37.21 -56.71
C ILE A 144 1.49 -38.69 -57.09
N SER A 145 1.63 -39.59 -56.11
CA SER A 145 1.70 -41.03 -56.34
C SER A 145 0.40 -41.58 -56.93
N TYR A 146 -0.75 -41.04 -56.51
CA TYR A 146 -2.08 -41.41 -57.01
C TYR A 146 -2.30 -40.92 -58.44
N ASP A 147 -1.95 -39.67 -58.75
CA ASP A 147 -2.03 -39.10 -60.10
C ASP A 147 -1.10 -39.79 -61.11
N SER A 148 0.07 -40.22 -60.64
CA SER A 148 1.03 -40.97 -61.46
C SER A 148 0.50 -42.37 -61.80
N LYS A 149 -0.19 -43.02 -60.86
CA LYS A 149 -0.88 -44.30 -61.11
C LYS A 149 -2.06 -44.14 -62.06
N SER A 150 -2.89 -43.11 -61.91
CA SER A 150 -4.05 -42.89 -62.79
C SER A 150 -3.66 -42.56 -64.24
N LYS A 151 -2.56 -41.83 -64.46
CA LYS A 151 -1.99 -41.59 -65.80
C LYS A 151 -1.40 -42.85 -66.44
N ASN A 152 -0.72 -43.69 -65.67
CA ASN A 152 -0.21 -44.97 -66.17
C ASN A 152 -1.34 -45.96 -66.51
N GLU A 153 -2.42 -45.99 -65.72
CA GLU A 153 -3.63 -46.78 -66.04
C GLU A 153 -4.37 -46.25 -67.28
N SER A 154 -4.37 -44.94 -67.50
CA SER A 154 -4.96 -44.31 -68.70
C SER A 154 -4.11 -44.56 -69.96
N ASN A 155 -2.77 -44.53 -69.85
CA ASN A 155 -1.85 -44.85 -70.95
C ASN A 155 -1.85 -46.35 -71.30
N THR A 156 -1.93 -47.24 -70.30
CA THR A 156 -2.02 -48.68 -70.55
C THR A 156 -3.35 -49.11 -71.16
N LYS A 157 -4.43 -48.35 -70.98
CA LYS A 157 -5.68 -48.53 -71.74
C LYS A 157 -5.57 -48.03 -73.19
N LYS A 158 -4.86 -46.94 -73.46
CA LYS A 158 -4.61 -46.40 -74.81
C LYS A 158 -3.64 -47.21 -75.69
N ILE A 159 -2.78 -48.03 -75.08
CA ILE A 159 -1.82 -48.90 -75.81
C ILE A 159 -2.45 -50.27 -76.19
N LYS A 160 -3.70 -50.53 -75.75
CA LYS A 160 -4.44 -51.77 -76.02
C LYS A 160 -5.55 -51.64 -77.08
N GLU A 161 -5.64 -50.50 -77.76
CA GLU A 161 -6.46 -50.28 -78.98
C GLU A 161 -5.54 -50.15 -80.19
#